data_AF-A0A1J1HE74-F1
#
_entry.id   AF-A0A1J1HE74-F1
#
_cell.length_a   1.000
_cell.length_b   1.000
_cell.length_c   1.000
_cell.angle_alpha   90.00
_cell.angle_beta   90.00
_cell.angle_gamma   90.00
#
_symmetry.space_group_name_H-M   'P 1'
#
loop_
_entity.id
_entity.type
_entity.pdbx_description
1 polymer ?
#
loop_
_entity_poly.entity_id
_entity_poly.type
_entity_poly.pdbx_seq_one_letter_code
_entity_poly.pdbx_strand_id
1 'polypeptide(L)'
;MDKLKTVYIDSALSIIKGALCVILQIPTGRTTESIKKKQNNIGIITVKSIFTEPTISQYNDIKQLIKTKIEENCPFYNYQINRTIAEKAYGDCIYDNYGLSKEISEVNLIILEEWNINCNKNRVLKHTGLIKNIEINKFKYLNNKESLEVHFMVNPKYSFEELSTIYKNEKELSNFLLSPIIKVNSNKINEVEDKNGEFSYLNEEDILPKNKVLPPSGTEQVNYESSKVVTPWDVNIGEEGINYNKLIKEFGCSKINEEHIKKIEKLTNRKAHHFIRRGIFFSHRDLDFLLNYYEQNRYFYIYTGRGPSSLSMHLGHLIPFYFCKYLQDAFNVPLIIQLSDDEKFLFNQNYSLDDINAFTNENVKDIIAVGFNPELTFIFKNTEYASYLYPTVLTIHKKTTLNQSMNVFGFNNSDNIGKISYPSFQIAPCFSQCFPNFLKKNIPCLVPQGIDQDPYFRLSRDIAVKLALYKPVVIHSVFMPGLQGVNTKMSSTKKKDNKNKNYTQDINNNVIFLTDSAEDIKNKINKYAFSGGGATIAEHKEKGGNLEKDISYQYLRYFLEDDEKLNEIGEKYKKGEMLSGEIKKILIDTLTDLVQKHQEKRNSLTDEDILYFFNDNKSALKKFKDM
;
A
#
# COMPACT_ATOMS: atom_id res chain seq x y z
N MET A 1 4.18 -5.16 40.51
CA MET A 1 2.83 -5.64 40.09
C MET A 1 1.76 -4.54 39.92
N ASP A 2 1.39 -3.72 40.92
CA ASP A 2 0.28 -2.74 40.75
C ASP A 2 0.54 -1.67 39.67
N LYS A 3 1.81 -1.28 39.46
CA LYS A 3 2.24 -0.43 38.33
C LYS A 3 2.00 -1.09 36.97
N LEU A 4 2.07 -2.43 36.89
CA LEU A 4 1.81 -3.17 35.65
C LEU A 4 0.30 -3.26 35.35
N LYS A 5 -0.56 -3.24 36.38
CA LYS A 5 -2.01 -3.27 36.21
C LYS A 5 -2.55 -2.06 35.45
N THR A 6 -1.93 -0.89 35.59
CA THR A 6 -2.40 0.33 34.92
C THR A 6 -2.00 0.42 33.44
N VAL A 7 -1.05 -0.40 33.00
CA VAL A 7 -0.49 -0.38 31.63
C VAL A 7 -1.56 -0.68 30.58
N TYR A 8 -2.50 -1.57 30.88
CA TYR A 8 -3.63 -1.87 29.99
C TYR A 8 -4.52 -0.64 29.78
N ILE A 9 -4.80 0.11 30.86
CA ILE A 9 -5.58 1.36 30.76
C ILE A 9 -4.78 2.42 29.99
N ASP A 10 -3.49 2.60 30.30
CA ASP A 10 -2.62 3.56 29.62
C ASP A 10 -2.54 3.30 28.11
N SER A 11 -2.46 2.03 27.71
CA SER A 11 -2.44 1.62 26.29
C SER A 11 -3.81 1.82 25.62
N ALA A 12 -4.90 1.49 26.33
CA ALA A 12 -6.26 1.67 25.82
C ALA A 12 -6.59 3.15 25.60
N LEU A 13 -6.10 4.05 26.45
CA LEU A 13 -6.28 5.49 26.29
C LEU A 13 -5.72 5.98 24.95
N SER A 14 -4.52 5.55 24.56
CA SER A 14 -3.94 5.91 23.25
C SER A 14 -4.77 5.37 22.08
N ILE A 15 -5.31 4.15 22.19
CA ILE A 15 -6.17 3.54 21.16
C ILE A 15 -7.48 4.31 21.03
N ILE A 16 -8.18 4.55 22.14
CA ILE A 16 -9.46 5.29 22.17
C ILE A 16 -9.26 6.72 21.69
N LYS A 17 -8.18 7.39 22.13
CA LYS A 17 -7.89 8.77 21.78
C LYS A 17 -7.72 8.94 20.28
N GLY A 18 -6.92 8.10 19.63
CA GLY A 18 -6.76 8.15 18.17
C GLY A 18 -8.08 7.94 17.43
N ALA A 19 -8.92 6.98 17.87
CA ALA A 19 -10.24 6.75 17.26
C ALA A 19 -11.16 7.98 17.37
N LEU A 20 -11.17 8.65 18.52
CA LEU A 20 -11.91 9.90 18.72
C LEU A 20 -11.39 11.02 17.82
N CYS A 21 -10.08 11.22 17.76
CA CYS A 21 -9.46 12.25 16.92
C CYS A 21 -9.77 12.05 15.44
N VAL A 22 -9.74 10.80 14.96
CA VAL A 22 -10.09 10.44 13.59
C VAL A 22 -11.57 10.70 13.27
N ILE A 23 -12.49 10.11 14.04
CA ILE A 23 -13.92 10.10 13.68
C ILE A 23 -14.58 11.45 13.92
N LEU A 24 -14.18 12.13 15.00
CA LEU A 24 -14.72 13.44 15.36
C LEU A 24 -13.94 14.59 14.71
N GLN A 25 -12.88 14.28 13.95
CA GLN A 25 -12.01 15.24 13.27
C GLN A 25 -11.54 16.36 14.22
N ILE A 26 -11.03 15.96 15.38
CA ILE A 26 -10.44 16.89 16.36
C ILE A 26 -8.91 16.77 16.39
N PRO A 27 -8.18 17.81 16.82
CA PRO A 27 -6.73 17.73 16.98
C PRO A 27 -6.29 16.64 17.96
N THR A 28 -5.10 16.07 17.73
CA THR A 28 -4.49 15.11 18.67
C THR A 28 -4.00 15.84 19.93
N GLY A 29 -3.31 16.95 19.72
CA GLY A 29 -2.79 17.80 20.79
C GLY A 29 -3.88 18.56 21.53
N ARG A 30 -3.64 18.77 22.82
CA ARG A 30 -4.41 19.67 23.69
C ARG A 30 -5.90 19.35 23.79
N THR A 31 -6.35 18.15 23.44
CA THR A 31 -7.77 17.80 23.44
C THR A 31 -8.18 16.84 24.55
N THR A 32 -7.25 16.14 25.21
CA THR A 32 -7.56 15.35 26.41
C THR A 32 -7.69 16.27 27.62
N GLU A 33 -8.87 16.33 28.21
CA GLU A 33 -9.20 17.21 29.34
C GLU A 33 -8.88 16.53 30.67
N SER A 34 -9.31 15.28 30.83
CA SER A 34 -9.09 14.53 32.07
C SER A 34 -9.11 13.02 31.82
N ILE A 35 -8.43 12.28 32.70
CA ILE A 35 -8.37 10.82 32.69
C ILE A 35 -8.67 10.33 34.12
N LYS A 36 -9.60 9.38 34.26
CA LYS A 36 -9.91 8.72 35.54
C LYS A 36 -9.68 7.22 35.40
N LYS A 37 -8.80 6.66 36.23
CA LYS A 37 -8.52 5.22 36.31
C LYS A 37 -9.27 4.65 37.51
N LYS A 38 -10.04 3.59 37.31
CA LYS A 38 -10.77 2.86 38.35
C LYS A 38 -10.20 1.45 38.49
N GLN A 39 -10.60 0.73 39.54
CA GLN A 39 -10.27 -0.69 39.70
C GLN A 39 -10.85 -1.52 38.53
N ASN A 40 -10.34 -2.75 38.36
CA ASN A 40 -10.78 -3.72 37.36
C ASN A 40 -10.65 -3.24 35.90
N ASN A 41 -9.55 -2.56 35.57
CA ASN A 41 -9.26 -2.10 34.20
C ASN A 41 -10.33 -1.15 33.60
N ILE A 42 -11.07 -0.44 34.46
CA ILE A 42 -12.07 0.54 34.05
C ILE A 42 -11.43 1.93 33.95
N GLY A 43 -11.71 2.63 32.85
CA GLY A 43 -11.21 3.98 32.59
C GLY A 43 -12.30 4.93 32.12
N ILE A 44 -12.04 6.22 32.32
CA ILE A 44 -12.83 7.32 31.72
C ILE A 44 -11.84 8.30 31.11
N ILE A 45 -12.05 8.63 29.84
CA ILE A 45 -11.35 9.73 29.17
C ILE A 45 -12.36 10.82 28.83
N THR A 46 -12.01 12.07 29.13
CA THR A 46 -12.79 13.25 28.72
C THR A 46 -12.01 13.97 27.64
N VAL A 47 -12.61 14.16 26.46
CA VAL A 47 -12.03 14.94 25.37
C VAL A 47 -12.84 16.19 25.10
N LYS A 48 -12.19 17.32 24.83
CA LYS A 48 -12.83 18.59 24.50
C LYS A 48 -12.82 18.86 22.98
N SER A 49 -13.29 20.05 22.59
CA SER A 49 -13.44 20.49 21.20
C SER A 49 -14.51 19.70 20.44
N ILE A 50 -15.53 19.24 21.15
CA ILE A 50 -16.71 18.59 20.60
C ILE A 50 -17.87 19.59 20.67
N PHE A 51 -18.07 20.35 19.60
CA PHE A 51 -19.07 21.43 19.56
C PHE A 51 -20.50 20.92 19.36
N THR A 52 -20.65 19.72 18.82
CA THR A 52 -21.94 19.08 18.56
C THR A 52 -21.91 17.64 19.04
N GLU A 53 -23.06 17.16 19.53
CA GLU A 53 -23.17 15.78 19.98
C GLU A 53 -22.89 14.82 18.81
N PRO A 54 -21.96 13.87 18.96
CA PRO A 54 -21.71 12.87 17.93
C PRO A 54 -22.94 12.00 17.66
N THR A 55 -23.16 11.68 16.39
CA THR A 55 -24.24 10.81 15.95
C THR A 55 -24.02 9.35 16.39
N ILE A 56 -25.10 8.56 16.40
CA ILE A 56 -25.04 7.12 16.66
C ILE A 56 -24.07 6.42 15.68
N SER A 57 -24.05 6.83 14.41
CA SER A 57 -23.10 6.30 13.42
C SER A 57 -21.66 6.57 13.86
N GLN A 58 -21.32 7.80 14.25
CA GLN A 58 -19.98 8.14 14.72
C GLN A 58 -19.58 7.35 15.97
N TYR A 59 -20.50 7.13 16.92
CA TYR A 59 -20.21 6.27 18.07
C TYR A 59 -19.93 4.82 17.67
N ASN A 60 -20.66 4.28 16.70
CA ASN A 60 -20.41 2.93 16.17
C ASN A 60 -19.07 2.88 15.43
N ASP A 61 -18.75 3.90 14.64
CA ASP A 61 -17.49 4.02 13.91
C ASP A 61 -16.29 4.08 14.88
N ILE A 62 -16.41 4.84 15.99
CA ILE A 62 -15.38 4.87 17.05
C ILE A 62 -15.15 3.46 17.63
N LYS A 63 -16.22 2.74 17.99
CA LYS A 63 -16.12 1.37 18.53
C LYS A 63 -15.48 0.42 17.52
N GLN A 64 -15.88 0.50 16.26
CA GLN A 64 -15.34 -0.34 15.18
C GLN A 64 -13.86 -0.04 14.97
N LEU A 65 -13.48 1.23 14.95
CA LEU A 65 -12.11 1.68 14.71
C LEU A 65 -11.16 1.28 15.86
N ILE A 66 -11.64 1.30 17.11
CA ILE A 66 -10.91 0.75 18.27
C ILE A 66 -10.66 -0.75 18.09
N LYS A 67 -11.69 -1.52 17.71
CA LYS A 67 -11.57 -2.96 17.47
C LYS A 67 -10.56 -3.24 16.35
N THR A 68 -10.67 -2.55 15.23
CA THR A 68 -9.75 -2.66 14.09
C THR A 68 -8.29 -2.42 14.53
N LYS A 69 -8.02 -1.36 15.31
CA LYS A 69 -6.66 -1.06 15.77
C LYS A 69 -6.07 -2.11 16.72
N ILE A 70 -6.90 -2.82 17.48
CA ILE A 70 -6.45 -3.97 18.29
C ILE A 70 -6.10 -5.15 17.38
N GLU A 71 -6.93 -5.44 16.39
CA GLU A 71 -6.71 -6.53 15.42
C GLU A 71 -5.47 -6.32 14.54
N GLU A 72 -5.12 -5.07 14.24
CA GLU A 72 -3.87 -4.72 13.50
C GLU A 72 -2.60 -5.14 14.25
N ASN A 73 -2.66 -5.36 15.56
CA ASN A 73 -1.52 -5.77 16.40
C ASN A 73 -0.30 -4.83 16.29
N CYS A 74 -0.53 -3.52 16.20
CA CYS A 74 0.51 -2.52 16.02
C CYS A 74 1.45 -2.41 17.24
N PRO A 75 2.76 -2.22 17.05
CA PRO A 75 3.69 -1.92 18.13
C PRO A 75 3.45 -0.51 18.70
N PHE A 76 3.76 -0.34 19.99
CA PHE A 76 3.90 0.98 20.59
C PHE A 76 5.39 1.34 20.68
N TYR A 77 5.74 2.56 20.28
CA TYR A 77 7.06 3.11 20.49
C TYR A 77 7.06 3.98 21.74
N ASN A 78 8.16 3.93 22.48
CA ASN A 78 8.36 4.73 23.67
C ASN A 78 9.71 5.46 23.56
N TYR A 79 9.66 6.69 23.06
CA TYR A 79 10.85 7.52 22.92
C TYR A 79 11.11 8.26 24.23
N GLN A 80 12.21 7.93 24.89
CA GLN A 80 12.77 8.75 25.95
C GLN A 80 13.63 9.83 25.27
N ILE A 81 13.12 11.07 25.27
CA ILE A 81 13.64 12.15 24.44
C ILE A 81 13.67 13.47 25.21
N ASN A 82 14.65 14.31 24.90
CA ASN A 82 14.69 15.67 25.42
C ASN A 82 13.44 16.45 24.95
N ARG A 83 12.80 17.16 25.87
CA ARG A 83 11.56 17.91 25.62
C ARG A 83 11.70 18.89 24.46
N THR A 84 12.81 19.61 24.35
CA THR A 84 13.03 20.60 23.29
C THR A 84 13.10 19.94 21.91
N ILE A 85 13.68 18.75 21.83
CA ILE A 85 13.73 17.97 20.58
C ILE A 85 12.32 17.50 20.20
N ALA A 86 11.56 16.96 21.17
CA ALA A 86 10.18 16.52 20.94
C ALA A 86 9.26 17.68 20.49
N GLU A 87 9.35 18.84 21.15
CA GLU A 87 8.58 20.04 20.79
C GLU A 87 8.97 20.56 19.41
N LYS A 88 10.26 20.52 19.04
CA LYS A 88 10.72 20.88 17.69
C LYS A 88 10.17 19.94 16.62
N ALA A 89 10.13 18.64 16.89
CA ALA A 89 9.69 17.62 15.93
C ALA A 89 8.17 17.56 15.76
N TYR A 90 7.44 17.65 16.86
CA TYR A 90 6.00 17.33 16.89
C TYR A 90 5.14 18.55 17.26
N GLY A 91 5.70 19.52 17.98
CA GLY A 91 4.97 20.68 18.50
C GLY A 91 4.03 20.29 19.64
N ASP A 92 2.88 20.95 19.71
CA ASP A 92 1.91 20.76 20.79
C ASP A 92 1.09 19.46 20.71
N CYS A 93 1.25 18.66 19.65
CA CYS A 93 0.47 17.43 19.49
C CYS A 93 0.79 16.35 20.52
N ILE A 94 1.93 16.47 21.21
CA ILE A 94 2.39 15.54 22.24
C ILE A 94 1.70 15.74 23.60
N TYR A 95 0.98 16.85 23.78
CA TYR A 95 0.45 17.25 25.09
C TYR A 95 -1.05 17.03 25.23
N ASP A 96 -1.47 16.64 26.44
CA ASP A 96 -2.85 16.81 26.89
C ASP A 96 -3.17 18.29 27.15
N ASN A 97 -4.44 18.62 27.41
CA ASN A 97 -4.84 20.02 27.64
C ASN A 97 -4.12 20.66 28.83
N TYR A 98 -3.90 19.91 29.91
CA TYR A 98 -3.23 20.39 31.10
C TYR A 98 -1.69 20.53 30.97
N GLY A 99 -1.09 20.09 29.85
CA GLY A 99 0.33 20.24 29.56
C GLY A 99 1.28 19.50 30.53
N LEU A 100 2.56 19.87 30.49
CA LEU A 100 3.61 19.38 31.41
C LEU A 100 4.25 20.55 32.17
N SER A 101 4.67 20.29 33.41
CA SER A 101 5.47 21.22 34.22
C SER A 101 6.73 21.67 33.45
N LYS A 102 7.13 22.94 33.61
CA LYS A 102 8.33 23.50 32.97
C LYS A 102 9.64 22.86 33.47
N GLU A 103 9.61 22.21 34.62
CA GLU A 103 10.77 21.55 35.24
C GLU A 103 11.16 20.23 34.56
N ILE A 104 10.26 19.66 33.75
CA ILE A 104 10.49 18.39 33.05
C ILE A 104 11.28 18.67 31.77
N SER A 105 12.55 18.22 31.74
CA SER A 105 13.48 18.36 30.61
C SER A 105 13.54 17.12 29.70
N GLU A 106 13.17 15.95 30.22
CA GLU A 106 13.11 14.68 29.49
C GLU A 106 11.69 14.11 29.58
N VAL A 107 11.16 13.64 28.45
CA VAL A 107 9.80 13.13 28.34
C VAL A 107 9.79 11.72 27.76
N ASN A 108 8.82 10.92 28.19
CA ASN A 108 8.49 9.63 27.57
C ASN A 108 7.35 9.86 26.58
N LEU A 109 7.66 9.74 25.30
CA LEU A 109 6.75 9.96 24.21
C LEU A 109 6.22 8.62 23.71
N ILE A 110 4.95 8.35 24.00
CA ILE A 110 4.28 7.14 23.54
C ILE A 110 3.69 7.42 22.16
N ILE A 111 4.13 6.64 21.17
CA ILE A 111 3.67 6.72 19.79
C ILE A 111 3.00 5.41 19.40
N LEU A 112 1.78 5.52 18.91
CA LEU A 112 1.13 4.51 18.09
C LEU A 112 1.06 5.08 16.67
N GLU A 113 1.84 4.52 15.75
CA GLU A 113 2.02 5.06 14.40
C GLU A 113 0.69 5.35 13.67
N GLU A 114 0.67 6.48 12.96
CA GLU A 114 -0.47 7.00 12.19
C GLU A 114 -1.78 7.01 13.03
N TRP A 115 -1.69 7.20 14.34
CA TRP A 115 -2.83 7.05 15.25
C TRP A 115 -2.85 8.03 16.42
N ASN A 116 -1.82 8.00 17.28
CA ASN A 116 -1.79 8.81 18.49
C ASN A 116 -0.37 9.00 19.01
N ILE A 117 -0.07 10.21 19.48
CA ILE A 117 1.16 10.57 20.18
C ILE A 117 0.81 11.29 21.47
N ASN A 118 1.48 10.93 22.57
CA ASN A 118 1.24 11.57 23.85
C ASN A 118 2.43 11.41 24.80
N CYS A 119 2.73 12.45 25.55
CA CYS A 119 3.65 12.39 26.69
C CYS A 119 2.98 11.65 27.84
N ASN A 120 3.46 10.44 28.15
CA ASN A 120 2.92 9.63 29.23
C ASN A 120 3.99 9.34 30.29
N LYS A 121 3.64 9.42 31.57
CA LYS A 121 4.56 9.06 32.65
C LYS A 121 4.90 7.57 32.65
N ASN A 122 3.93 6.74 32.30
CA ASN A 122 4.07 5.28 32.32
C ASN A 122 4.38 4.71 30.93
N ARG A 123 5.08 3.58 30.90
CA ARG A 123 5.16 2.72 29.71
C ARG A 123 3.78 2.16 29.37
N VAL A 124 3.61 1.83 28.11
CA VAL A 124 2.43 1.13 27.58
C VAL A 124 2.78 -0.30 27.19
N LEU A 125 1.78 -1.06 26.76
CA LEU A 125 1.95 -2.40 26.24
C LEU A 125 2.90 -2.39 25.04
N LYS A 126 3.54 -3.53 24.78
CA LYS A 126 4.45 -3.71 23.65
C LYS A 126 3.76 -3.55 22.30
N HIS A 127 2.54 -4.06 22.19
CA HIS A 127 1.70 -3.95 20.99
C HIS A 127 0.22 -4.04 21.34
N THR A 128 -0.66 -3.56 20.45
CA THR A 128 -2.11 -3.49 20.68
C THR A 128 -2.76 -4.87 20.85
N GLY A 129 -2.21 -5.93 20.23
CA GLY A 129 -2.75 -7.29 20.31
C GLY A 129 -2.54 -8.00 21.65
N LEU A 130 -1.93 -7.36 22.65
CA LEU A 130 -1.99 -7.82 24.06
C LEU A 130 -3.32 -7.48 24.74
N ILE A 131 -4.17 -6.68 24.09
CA ILE A 131 -5.56 -6.39 24.51
C ILE A 131 -6.49 -7.33 23.74
N LYS A 132 -7.41 -8.00 24.45
CA LYS A 132 -8.45 -8.84 23.83
C LYS A 132 -9.54 -7.97 23.20
N ASN A 133 -10.06 -7.03 23.97
CA ASN A 133 -10.99 -6.00 23.50
C ASN A 133 -11.02 -4.80 24.46
N ILE A 134 -11.59 -3.70 23.99
CA ILE A 134 -11.96 -2.54 24.80
C ILE A 134 -13.48 -2.39 24.65
N GLU A 135 -14.21 -2.56 25.75
CA GLU A 135 -15.65 -2.38 25.78
C GLU A 135 -15.97 -0.93 26.12
N ILE A 136 -16.71 -0.23 25.25
CA ILE A 136 -17.20 1.12 25.53
C ILE A 136 -18.58 1.02 26.19
N ASN A 137 -18.60 1.20 27.51
CA ASN A 137 -19.82 1.11 28.32
C ASN A 137 -20.76 2.28 28.08
N LYS A 138 -20.22 3.50 27.90
CA LYS A 138 -21.03 4.72 27.79
C LYS A 138 -20.28 5.86 27.10
N PHE A 139 -20.96 6.53 26.17
CA PHE A 139 -20.63 7.89 25.73
C PHE A 139 -21.54 8.88 26.48
N LYS A 140 -20.97 9.98 26.96
CA LYS A 140 -21.73 11.05 27.60
C LYS A 140 -21.25 12.40 27.09
N TYR A 141 -22.04 13.01 26.22
CA TYR A 141 -21.81 14.36 25.74
C TYR A 141 -22.16 15.38 26.82
N LEU A 142 -21.27 16.34 27.05
CA LEU A 142 -21.41 17.40 28.04
C LEU A 142 -21.53 18.73 27.30
N ASN A 143 -22.76 19.09 26.91
CA ASN A 143 -23.03 20.26 26.07
C ASN A 143 -22.39 21.55 26.59
N ASN A 144 -22.56 21.86 27.88
CA ASN A 144 -22.02 23.09 28.49
C ASN A 144 -20.48 23.16 28.53
N LYS A 145 -19.79 22.04 28.30
CA LYS A 145 -18.33 21.94 28.32
C LYS A 145 -17.75 21.61 26.95
N GLU A 146 -18.59 21.47 25.91
CA GLU A 146 -18.19 21.06 24.56
C GLU A 146 -17.21 19.86 24.58
N SER A 147 -17.57 18.86 25.39
CA SER A 147 -16.71 17.71 25.69
C SER A 147 -17.47 16.40 25.71
N LEU A 148 -16.75 15.31 25.50
CA LEU A 148 -17.27 13.95 25.48
C LEU A 148 -16.54 13.10 26.52
N GLU A 149 -17.30 12.52 27.46
CA GLU A 149 -16.80 11.48 28.36
C GLU A 149 -17.01 10.09 27.72
N VAL A 150 -15.94 9.31 27.65
CA VAL A 150 -15.96 7.92 27.17
C VAL A 150 -15.60 7.00 28.32
N HIS A 151 -16.57 6.19 28.74
CA HIS A 151 -16.42 5.18 29.78
C HIS A 151 -16.10 3.84 29.12
N PHE A 152 -15.03 3.19 29.56
CA PHE A 152 -14.56 1.95 28.96
C PHE A 152 -14.01 0.96 29.98
N MET A 153 -13.97 -0.31 29.58
CA MET A 153 -13.34 -1.41 30.29
C MET A 153 -12.38 -2.13 29.36
N VAL A 154 -11.16 -2.38 29.83
CA VAL A 154 -10.12 -3.07 29.05
C VAL A 154 -10.07 -4.53 29.47
N ASN A 155 -10.22 -5.43 28.50
CA ASN A 155 -10.09 -6.86 28.70
C ASN A 155 -8.73 -7.32 28.17
N PRO A 156 -7.77 -7.72 29.03
CA PRO A 156 -6.48 -8.27 28.62
C PRO A 156 -6.62 -9.54 27.79
N LYS A 157 -5.65 -9.82 26.90
CA LYS A 157 -5.55 -11.10 26.19
C LYS A 157 -5.15 -12.25 27.10
N TYR A 158 -4.30 -11.96 28.08
CA TYR A 158 -3.85 -12.88 29.12
C TYR A 158 -4.17 -12.29 30.49
N SER A 159 -4.67 -13.10 31.41
CA SER A 159 -4.85 -12.67 32.79
C SER A 159 -3.49 -12.48 33.49
N PHE A 160 -3.45 -11.67 34.54
CA PHE A 160 -2.23 -11.53 35.34
C PHE A 160 -1.85 -12.84 36.04
N GLU A 161 -2.83 -13.69 36.36
CA GLU A 161 -2.59 -15.03 36.93
C GLU A 161 -1.95 -15.96 35.91
N GLU A 162 -2.43 -15.96 34.66
CA GLU A 162 -1.81 -16.74 33.57
C GLU A 162 -0.36 -16.30 33.36
N LEU A 163 -0.12 -14.99 33.27
CA LEU A 163 1.21 -14.46 33.03
C LEU A 163 2.18 -14.70 34.21
N SER A 164 1.69 -14.68 35.45
CA SER A 164 2.53 -14.93 36.64
C SER A 164 2.92 -16.40 36.78
N THR A 165 2.19 -17.33 36.16
CA THR A 165 2.60 -18.74 36.07
C THR A 165 3.66 -19.01 35.01
N ILE A 166 3.66 -18.22 33.93
CA ILE A 166 4.59 -18.37 32.79
C ILE A 166 5.92 -17.68 33.09
N TYR A 167 5.89 -16.45 33.62
CA TYR A 167 7.06 -15.63 33.86
C TYR A 167 7.46 -15.67 35.34
N LYS A 168 8.67 -16.20 35.62
CA LYS A 168 9.12 -16.49 36.99
C LYS A 168 9.60 -15.25 37.75
N ASN A 169 9.89 -14.16 37.04
CA ASN A 169 10.32 -12.89 37.65
C ASN A 169 9.67 -11.68 36.97
N GLU A 170 9.61 -10.56 37.69
CA GLU A 170 8.97 -9.31 37.23
C GLU A 170 9.66 -8.71 36.00
N LYS A 171 10.96 -9.00 35.79
CA LYS A 171 11.74 -8.51 34.65
C LYS A 171 11.30 -9.17 33.34
N GLU A 172 11.18 -10.49 33.32
CA GLU A 172 10.68 -11.24 32.15
C GLU A 172 9.27 -10.82 31.79
N LEU A 173 8.38 -10.71 32.78
CA LEU A 173 7.02 -10.23 32.59
C LEU A 173 6.98 -8.81 31.99
N SER A 174 7.83 -7.92 32.50
CA SER A 174 7.94 -6.55 31.99
C SER A 174 8.46 -6.51 30.55
N ASN A 175 9.44 -7.36 30.20
CA ASN A 175 9.99 -7.45 28.85
C ASN A 175 8.99 -8.01 27.82
N PHE A 176 8.11 -8.92 28.27
CA PHE A 176 7.01 -9.41 27.44
C PHE A 176 5.92 -8.35 27.26
N LEU A 177 5.47 -7.73 28.35
CA LEU A 177 4.31 -6.85 28.34
C LEU A 177 4.59 -5.44 27.83
N LEU A 178 5.74 -4.84 28.15
CA LEU A 178 5.96 -3.41 27.98
C LEU A 178 6.69 -3.06 26.69
N SER A 179 6.35 -1.93 26.08
CA SER A 179 7.10 -1.38 24.95
C SER A 179 8.54 -1.06 25.35
N PRO A 180 9.56 -1.43 24.53
CA PRO A 180 10.96 -1.16 24.84
C PRO A 180 11.21 0.35 24.89
N ILE A 181 12.18 0.77 25.73
CA ILE A 181 12.55 2.18 25.83
C ILE A 181 13.58 2.48 24.74
N ILE A 182 13.30 3.51 23.93
CA ILE A 182 14.18 3.97 22.87
C ILE A 182 14.73 5.33 23.28
N LYS A 183 16.03 5.42 23.57
CA LYS A 183 16.67 6.68 23.94
C LYS A 183 17.05 7.46 22.69
N VAL A 184 16.50 8.66 22.56
CA VAL A 184 16.79 9.55 21.43
C VAL A 184 17.91 10.51 21.81
N ASN A 185 19.04 10.42 21.11
CA ASN A 185 20.23 11.23 21.38
C ASN A 185 20.53 12.19 20.22
N SER A 186 21.15 13.32 20.56
CA SER A 186 21.57 14.36 19.61
C SER A 186 22.94 14.09 18.96
N ASN A 187 23.75 13.19 19.51
CA ASN A 187 25.08 12.86 18.99
C ASN A 187 25.06 11.49 18.27
N LYS A 188 25.76 11.38 17.12
CA LYS A 188 25.96 10.10 16.41
C LYS A 188 26.60 9.08 17.33
N ILE A 189 25.84 8.08 17.76
CA ILE A 189 26.38 6.94 18.51
C ILE A 189 26.64 5.82 17.52
N ASN A 190 27.87 5.29 17.52
CA ASN A 190 28.14 3.97 16.94
C ASN A 190 27.41 2.95 17.81
N GLU A 191 26.53 2.14 17.21
CA GLU A 191 25.70 1.12 17.87
C GLU A 191 26.44 0.43 19.03
N VAL A 192 26.09 0.79 20.26
CA VAL A 192 26.43 0.00 21.44
C VAL A 192 25.14 -0.66 21.89
N GLU A 193 24.97 -1.93 21.53
CA GLU A 193 23.93 -2.77 22.12
C GLU A 193 24.16 -2.85 23.63
N ASP A 194 23.15 -2.48 24.41
CA ASP A 194 23.14 -2.73 25.84
C ASP A 194 23.12 -4.25 26.07
N LYS A 195 24.11 -4.76 26.82
CA LYS A 195 24.26 -6.18 27.16
C LYS A 195 23.04 -6.77 27.89
N ASN A 196 22.12 -5.93 28.37
CA ASN A 196 20.90 -6.30 29.08
C ASN A 196 19.61 -6.23 28.23
N GLY A 197 19.65 -5.71 26.99
CA GLY A 197 18.51 -5.66 26.06
C GLY A 197 17.33 -4.77 26.47
N GLU A 198 17.51 -3.86 27.43
CA GLU A 198 16.42 -3.04 27.99
C GLU A 198 16.22 -1.69 27.27
N PHE A 199 17.26 -1.21 26.59
CA PHE A 199 17.27 0.06 25.86
C PHE A 199 17.78 -0.13 24.43
N SER A 200 17.15 0.57 23.48
CA SER A 200 17.74 0.82 22.17
C SER A 200 18.00 2.31 21.98
N TYR A 201 18.84 2.65 21.02
CA TYR A 201 19.25 4.02 20.74
C TYR A 201 18.77 4.44 19.35
N LEU A 202 18.37 5.71 19.23
CA LEU A 202 17.94 6.32 17.97
C LEU A 202 18.51 7.74 17.87
N ASN A 203 18.95 8.15 16.68
CA ASN A 203 19.38 9.54 16.48
C ASN A 203 18.16 10.45 16.30
N GLU A 204 18.31 11.75 16.61
CA GLU A 204 17.27 12.76 16.37
C GLU A 204 16.75 12.76 14.91
N GLU A 205 17.63 12.51 13.94
CA GLU A 205 17.28 12.49 12.50
C GLU A 205 16.42 11.28 12.09
N ASP A 206 16.44 10.22 12.90
CA ASP A 206 15.79 8.95 12.62
C ASP A 206 14.46 8.79 13.38
N ILE A 207 14.04 9.79 14.16
CA ILE A 207 12.73 9.78 14.81
C ILE A 207 11.61 9.75 13.76
N LEU A 208 10.48 9.17 14.12
CA LEU A 208 9.35 9.06 13.20
C LEU A 208 8.91 10.47 12.76
N PRO A 209 8.80 10.74 11.45
CA PRO A 209 8.38 12.04 10.98
C PRO A 209 6.93 12.31 11.39
N LYS A 210 6.57 13.59 11.55
CA LYS A 210 5.26 14.00 12.10
C LYS A 210 4.04 13.38 11.36
N ASN A 211 4.15 13.21 10.04
CA ASN A 211 3.13 12.57 9.20
C ASN A 211 2.95 11.06 9.44
N LYS A 212 3.93 10.39 10.05
CA LYS A 212 3.87 8.97 10.45
C LYS A 212 3.35 8.75 11.85
N VAL A 213 3.13 9.83 12.60
CA VAL A 213 2.79 9.78 14.01
C VAL A 213 1.32 10.15 14.25
N LEU A 214 0.82 11.14 13.51
CA LEU A 214 -0.50 11.70 13.73
C LEU A 214 -1.60 10.95 12.98
N PRO A 215 -2.84 10.95 13.53
CA PRO A 215 -3.99 10.41 12.83
C PRO A 215 -4.34 11.27 11.60
N PRO A 216 -4.95 10.69 10.56
CA PRO A 216 -5.31 11.40 9.33
C PRO A 216 -6.56 12.32 9.50
N SER A 217 -6.83 12.85 10.69
CA SER A 217 -8.07 13.55 11.06
C SER A 217 -8.37 14.82 10.24
N GLY A 218 -7.38 15.37 9.52
CA GLY A 218 -7.57 16.51 8.61
C GLY A 218 -7.52 17.89 9.28
N THR A 219 -7.28 17.95 10.60
CA THR A 219 -7.12 19.21 11.34
C THR A 219 -5.68 19.71 11.41
N GLU A 220 -4.69 18.81 11.32
CA GLU A 220 -3.28 19.18 11.19
C GLU A 220 -2.89 19.17 9.70
N GLN A 221 -2.30 20.28 9.22
CA GLN A 221 -1.79 20.40 7.85
C GLN A 221 -0.60 19.44 7.66
N VAL A 222 -0.88 18.20 7.28
CA VAL A 222 0.14 17.29 6.80
C VAL A 222 0.42 17.65 5.34
N ASN A 223 1.57 18.27 5.08
CA ASN A 223 2.04 18.49 3.72
C ASN A 223 2.35 17.14 3.07
N TYR A 224 1.49 16.70 2.16
CA TYR A 224 1.85 15.64 1.23
C TYR A 224 2.83 16.24 0.23
N GLU A 225 4.12 16.07 0.47
CA GLU A 225 5.11 16.39 -0.57
C GLU A 225 4.83 15.48 -1.77
N SER A 226 4.42 16.08 -2.89
CA SER A 226 4.34 15.37 -4.15
C SER A 226 5.76 15.06 -4.61
N SER A 227 6.05 13.78 -4.85
CA SER A 227 7.33 13.44 -5.49
C SER A 227 7.32 14.03 -6.90
N LYS A 228 8.27 14.93 -7.18
CA LYS A 228 8.43 15.53 -8.52
C LYS A 228 8.89 14.51 -9.58
N VAL A 229 9.24 13.29 -9.16
CA VAL A 229 9.86 12.23 -9.98
C VAL A 229 8.81 11.24 -10.50
N VAL A 230 7.82 10.87 -9.68
CA VAL A 230 6.81 9.84 -10.04
C VAL A 230 5.41 10.33 -9.69
N THR A 231 4.57 10.44 -10.70
CA THR A 231 3.13 10.73 -10.60
C THR A 231 2.34 9.68 -11.39
N PRO A 232 1.01 9.59 -11.20
CA PRO A 232 0.18 8.66 -11.98
C PRO A 232 0.18 8.93 -13.49
N TRP A 233 0.47 10.16 -13.92
CA TRP A 233 0.50 10.53 -15.36
C TRP A 233 1.91 10.51 -15.93
N ASP A 234 2.89 10.98 -15.16
CA ASP A 234 4.25 11.18 -15.62
C ASP A 234 5.29 10.59 -14.67
N VAL A 235 6.28 9.96 -15.29
CA VAL A 235 7.51 9.52 -14.63
C VAL A 235 8.66 10.28 -15.27
N ASN A 236 9.35 11.08 -14.47
CA ASN A 236 10.55 11.81 -14.86
C ASN A 236 11.77 11.03 -14.38
N ILE A 237 12.41 10.32 -15.30
CA ILE A 237 13.55 9.46 -15.00
C ILE A 237 14.83 10.26 -15.30
N GLY A 238 15.65 10.48 -14.28
CA GLY A 238 16.96 11.12 -14.44
C GLY A 238 17.96 10.19 -15.13
N GLU A 239 19.16 10.70 -15.42
CA GLU A 239 20.22 9.92 -16.07
C GLU A 239 20.65 8.68 -15.26
N GLU A 240 20.48 8.70 -13.94
CA GLU A 240 20.77 7.58 -13.03
C GLU A 240 19.61 6.59 -12.85
N GLY A 241 18.47 6.79 -13.51
CA GLY A 241 17.29 5.94 -13.36
C GLY A 241 16.40 6.30 -12.18
N ILE A 242 15.50 5.38 -11.82
CA ILE A 242 14.59 5.56 -10.69
C ILE A 242 15.22 4.92 -9.44
N ASN A 243 15.50 5.75 -8.44
CA ASN A 243 15.94 5.25 -7.14
C ASN A 243 14.74 4.77 -6.31
N TYR A 244 14.41 3.49 -6.45
CA TYR A 244 13.28 2.88 -5.75
C TYR A 244 13.42 2.90 -4.22
N ASN A 245 14.64 2.83 -3.66
CA ASN A 245 14.84 2.94 -2.21
C ASN A 245 14.48 4.34 -1.70
N LYS A 246 14.82 5.38 -2.46
CA LYS A 246 14.41 6.76 -2.15
C LYS A 246 12.89 6.91 -2.21
N LEU A 247 12.25 6.32 -3.23
CA LEU A 247 10.78 6.32 -3.35
C LEU A 247 10.09 5.62 -2.18
N ILE A 248 10.63 4.50 -1.67
CA ILE A 248 10.11 3.83 -0.46
C ILE A 248 10.07 4.81 0.71
N LYS A 249 11.15 5.58 0.93
CA LYS A 249 11.24 6.57 2.01
C LYS A 249 10.30 7.76 1.79
N GLU A 250 10.28 8.32 0.58
CA GLU A 250 9.41 9.46 0.21
C GLU A 250 7.92 9.10 0.34
N PHE A 251 7.51 7.93 -0.16
CA PHE A 251 6.12 7.48 -0.07
C PHE A 251 5.79 6.88 1.31
N GLY A 252 6.79 6.54 2.12
CA GLY A 252 6.60 5.92 3.44
C GLY A 252 6.07 4.49 3.34
N CYS A 253 6.56 3.73 2.35
CA CYS A 253 6.30 2.30 2.17
C CYS A 253 7.34 1.47 2.94
N SER A 254 7.14 0.15 2.99
CA SER A 254 8.10 -0.82 3.52
C SER A 254 8.64 -1.71 2.40
N LYS A 255 9.89 -2.17 2.52
CA LYS A 255 10.48 -3.12 1.55
C LYS A 255 9.99 -4.54 1.84
N ILE A 256 9.70 -5.31 0.78
CA ILE A 256 9.45 -6.74 0.92
C ILE A 256 10.78 -7.45 1.23
N ASN A 257 10.79 -8.33 2.22
CA ASN A 257 11.97 -9.00 2.73
C ASN A 257 11.79 -10.52 2.66
N GLU A 258 12.83 -11.26 3.03
CA GLU A 258 12.84 -12.72 2.99
C GLU A 258 11.79 -13.35 3.92
N GLU A 259 11.47 -12.69 5.04
CA GLU A 259 10.46 -13.18 5.99
C GLU A 259 9.05 -13.13 5.38
N HIS A 260 8.72 -12.05 4.68
CA HIS A 260 7.48 -11.94 3.92
C HIS A 260 7.38 -13.04 2.86
N ILE A 261 8.46 -13.30 2.11
CA ILE A 261 8.50 -14.35 1.08
C ILE A 261 8.23 -15.71 1.71
N LYS A 262 8.99 -16.09 2.75
CA LYS A 262 8.80 -17.37 3.46
C LYS A 262 7.40 -17.53 4.03
N LYS A 263 6.82 -16.43 4.54
CA LYS A 263 5.46 -16.45 5.09
C LYS A 263 4.41 -16.65 3.99
N ILE A 264 4.56 -16.01 2.83
CA ILE A 264 3.68 -16.25 1.66
C ILE A 264 3.78 -17.72 1.24
N GLU A 265 4.99 -18.27 1.14
CA GLU A 265 5.19 -19.67 0.75
C GLU A 265 4.54 -20.65 1.74
N LYS A 266 4.72 -20.39 3.04
CA LYS A 266 4.11 -21.19 4.12
C LYS A 266 2.58 -21.14 4.07
N LEU A 267 1.99 -19.96 3.90
CA LEU A 267 0.52 -19.79 3.92
C LEU A 267 -0.14 -20.35 2.67
N THR A 268 0.55 -20.33 1.52
CA THR A 268 -0.01 -20.77 0.24
C THR A 268 0.39 -22.19 -0.14
N ASN A 269 1.36 -22.79 0.57
CA ASN A 269 2.02 -24.05 0.20
C ASN A 269 2.52 -24.05 -1.25
N ARG A 270 3.01 -22.90 -1.72
CA ARG A 270 3.51 -22.71 -3.09
C ARG A 270 4.80 -21.89 -3.05
N LYS A 271 5.71 -22.15 -3.98
CA LYS A 271 6.89 -21.31 -4.18
C LYS A 271 6.42 -19.88 -4.52
N ALA A 272 7.05 -18.88 -3.90
CA ALA A 272 6.67 -17.49 -4.13
C ALA A 272 6.86 -17.12 -5.60
N HIS A 273 6.09 -16.18 -6.13
CA HIS A 273 6.28 -15.73 -7.51
C HIS A 273 7.68 -15.13 -7.72
N HIS A 274 8.30 -15.33 -8.89
CA HIS A 274 9.64 -14.81 -9.18
C HIS A 274 9.68 -13.29 -9.13
N PHE A 275 8.55 -12.62 -9.35
CA PHE A 275 8.49 -11.17 -9.16
C PHE A 275 8.77 -10.71 -7.72
N ILE A 276 8.42 -11.50 -6.70
CA ILE A 276 8.75 -11.17 -5.32
C ILE A 276 10.20 -11.57 -5.04
N ARG A 277 10.59 -12.81 -5.41
CA ARG A 277 11.96 -13.33 -5.23
C ARG A 277 13.03 -12.44 -5.87
N ARG A 278 12.72 -11.83 -7.03
CA ARG A 278 13.66 -11.02 -7.82
C ARG A 278 13.49 -9.51 -7.58
N GLY A 279 12.67 -9.10 -6.61
CA GLY A 279 12.46 -7.69 -6.27
C GLY A 279 11.82 -6.86 -7.39
N ILE A 280 10.97 -7.46 -8.22
CA ILE A 280 10.13 -6.73 -9.19
C ILE A 280 8.95 -6.11 -8.45
N PHE A 281 8.21 -6.91 -7.70
CA PHE A 281 7.37 -6.41 -6.62
C PHE A 281 8.27 -6.27 -5.39
N PHE A 282 8.52 -5.04 -4.96
CA PHE A 282 9.64 -4.72 -4.08
C PHE A 282 9.23 -3.99 -2.79
N SER A 283 8.07 -3.35 -2.76
CA SER A 283 7.58 -2.62 -1.59
C SER A 283 6.10 -2.87 -1.32
N HIS A 284 5.66 -2.59 -0.10
CA HIS A 284 4.30 -2.82 0.37
C HIS A 284 3.88 -1.82 1.47
N ARG A 285 2.60 -1.84 1.84
CA ARG A 285 2.08 -1.30 3.12
C ARG A 285 1.11 -2.32 3.72
N ASP A 286 1.24 -2.61 5.02
CA ASP A 286 0.36 -3.51 5.78
C ASP A 286 0.25 -4.95 5.25
N LEU A 287 1.31 -5.47 4.62
CA LEU A 287 1.33 -6.85 4.12
C LEU A 287 1.29 -7.85 5.28
N ASP A 288 2.00 -7.58 6.39
CA ASP A 288 1.96 -8.40 7.59
C ASP A 288 0.55 -8.57 8.16
N PHE A 289 -0.21 -7.47 8.21
CA PHE A 289 -1.60 -7.48 8.63
C PHE A 289 -2.42 -8.43 7.76
N LEU A 290 -2.29 -8.33 6.43
CA LEU A 290 -3.01 -9.21 5.50
C LEU A 290 -2.64 -10.68 5.68
N LEU A 291 -1.35 -10.99 5.79
CA LEU A 291 -0.87 -12.37 5.95
C LEU A 291 -1.31 -12.96 7.29
N ASN A 292 -1.28 -12.17 8.38
CA ASN A 292 -1.84 -12.56 9.68
C ASN A 292 -3.36 -12.79 9.60
N TYR A 293 -4.07 -11.92 8.89
CA TYR A 293 -5.51 -12.03 8.69
C TYR A 293 -5.86 -13.32 7.95
N TYR A 294 -5.10 -13.68 6.91
CA TYR A 294 -5.26 -14.92 6.17
C TYR A 294 -4.91 -16.16 7.00
N GLU A 295 -3.83 -16.12 7.80
CA GLU A 295 -3.43 -17.21 8.71
C GLU A 295 -4.53 -17.57 9.71
N GLN A 296 -5.43 -16.63 10.04
CA GLN A 296 -6.58 -16.85 10.93
C GLN A 296 -7.80 -17.47 10.22
N ASN A 297 -7.63 -18.07 9.03
CA ASN A 297 -8.69 -18.61 8.18
C ASN A 297 -9.76 -17.58 7.79
N ARG A 298 -9.39 -16.29 7.76
CA ARG A 298 -10.22 -15.23 7.20
C ARG A 298 -9.77 -14.96 5.76
N TYR A 299 -10.64 -14.40 4.94
CA TYR A 299 -10.34 -14.11 3.54
C TYR A 299 -10.21 -12.61 3.29
N PHE A 300 -9.47 -12.27 2.26
CA PHE A 300 -9.39 -10.93 1.70
C PHE A 300 -9.78 -11.01 0.21
N TYR A 301 -9.76 -9.88 -0.50
CA TYR A 301 -9.91 -9.87 -1.96
C TYR A 301 -8.80 -9.03 -2.60
N ILE A 302 -8.56 -9.27 -3.89
CA ILE A 302 -7.57 -8.56 -4.68
C ILE A 302 -8.30 -7.54 -5.55
N TYR A 303 -7.76 -6.33 -5.64
CA TYR A 303 -8.23 -5.29 -6.54
C TYR A 303 -7.07 -4.77 -7.38
N THR A 304 -7.26 -4.70 -8.69
CA THR A 304 -6.36 -3.97 -9.60
C THR A 304 -7.18 -3.30 -10.70
N GLY A 305 -6.54 -2.56 -11.60
CA GLY A 305 -7.26 -1.85 -12.64
C GLY A 305 -6.46 -1.58 -13.90
N ARG A 306 -7.17 -1.21 -14.95
CA ARG A 306 -6.63 -0.79 -16.24
C ARG A 306 -7.41 0.40 -16.77
N GLY A 307 -6.70 1.47 -17.08
CA GLY A 307 -7.21 2.56 -17.89
C GLY A 307 -7.07 2.27 -19.39
N PRO A 308 -8.16 2.04 -20.13
CA PRO A 308 -8.13 1.61 -21.52
C PRO A 308 -7.82 2.79 -22.46
N SER A 309 -6.53 2.97 -22.80
CA SER A 309 -6.04 4.11 -23.59
C SER A 309 -5.67 3.79 -25.04
N SER A 310 -5.69 2.52 -25.44
CA SER A 310 -5.26 2.06 -26.77
C SER A 310 -5.90 0.70 -27.11
N LEU A 311 -5.96 0.38 -28.41
CA LEU A 311 -6.50 -0.90 -28.89
C LEU A 311 -5.67 -2.12 -28.47
N SER A 312 -4.35 -1.97 -28.31
CA SER A 312 -3.47 -3.04 -27.86
C SER A 312 -2.79 -2.67 -26.55
N MET A 313 -2.68 -3.64 -25.65
CA MET A 313 -1.77 -3.60 -24.51
C MET A 313 -0.32 -3.96 -24.94
N HIS A 314 0.64 -3.76 -24.04
CA HIS A 314 2.05 -4.10 -24.20
C HIS A 314 2.53 -4.91 -22.99
N LEU A 315 3.69 -5.54 -23.08
CA LEU A 315 4.21 -6.44 -22.03
C LEU A 315 4.22 -5.81 -20.63
N GLY A 316 4.58 -4.53 -20.52
CA GLY A 316 4.57 -3.82 -19.23
C GLY A 316 3.21 -3.80 -18.53
N HIS A 317 2.10 -3.82 -19.29
CA HIS A 317 0.75 -3.86 -18.71
C HIS A 317 0.41 -5.24 -18.12
N LEU A 318 1.08 -6.32 -18.55
CA LEU A 318 0.81 -7.67 -18.05
C LEU A 318 1.45 -7.92 -16.68
N ILE A 319 2.45 -7.14 -16.27
CA ILE A 319 3.19 -7.39 -15.02
C ILE A 319 2.26 -7.41 -13.78
N PRO A 320 1.37 -6.41 -13.57
CA PRO A 320 0.41 -6.49 -12.47
C PRO A 320 -0.58 -7.65 -12.62
N PHE A 321 -1.04 -7.94 -13.85
CA PHE A 321 -2.03 -8.99 -14.09
C PHE A 321 -1.48 -10.40 -13.87
N TYR A 322 -0.29 -10.73 -14.36
CA TYR A 322 0.36 -12.01 -14.06
C TYR A 322 0.55 -12.21 -12.57
N PHE A 323 0.91 -11.13 -11.86
CA PHE A 323 1.06 -11.21 -10.41
C PHE A 323 -0.28 -11.39 -9.68
N CYS A 324 -1.34 -10.69 -10.09
CA CYS A 324 -2.70 -10.91 -9.60
C CYS A 324 -3.17 -12.35 -9.86
N LYS A 325 -2.83 -12.93 -11.01
CA LYS A 325 -3.17 -14.31 -11.38
C LYS A 325 -2.48 -15.29 -10.43
N TYR A 326 -1.19 -15.10 -10.17
CA TYR A 326 -0.46 -15.86 -9.14
C TYR A 326 -1.10 -15.71 -7.76
N LEU A 327 -1.39 -14.48 -7.32
CA LEU A 327 -1.98 -14.22 -6.00
C LEU A 327 -3.37 -14.87 -5.86
N GLN A 328 -4.20 -14.77 -6.91
CA GLN A 328 -5.52 -15.41 -6.96
C GLN A 328 -5.37 -16.93 -6.82
N ASP A 329 -4.48 -17.55 -7.59
CA ASP A 329 -4.29 -19.00 -7.55
C ASP A 329 -3.69 -19.48 -6.21
N ALA A 330 -2.78 -18.70 -5.63
CA ALA A 330 -2.05 -19.07 -4.42
C ALA A 330 -2.87 -18.90 -3.15
N PHE A 331 -3.64 -17.81 -3.05
CA PHE A 331 -4.49 -17.53 -1.87
C PHE A 331 -5.93 -18.00 -2.03
N ASN A 332 -6.36 -18.32 -3.26
CA ASN A 332 -7.72 -18.75 -3.60
C ASN A 332 -8.79 -17.73 -3.15
N VAL A 333 -8.64 -16.48 -3.61
CA VAL A 333 -9.46 -15.33 -3.20
C VAL A 333 -10.10 -14.63 -4.41
N PRO A 334 -11.18 -13.84 -4.23
CA PRO A 334 -11.77 -13.05 -5.30
C PRO A 334 -10.79 -12.02 -5.86
N LEU A 335 -10.82 -11.83 -7.17
CA LEU A 335 -10.13 -10.77 -7.89
C LEU A 335 -11.14 -9.85 -8.55
N ILE A 336 -10.92 -8.55 -8.36
CA ILE A 336 -11.75 -7.49 -8.93
C ILE A 336 -10.87 -6.63 -9.82
N ILE A 337 -11.31 -6.41 -11.07
CA ILE A 337 -10.59 -5.62 -12.06
C ILE A 337 -11.46 -4.45 -12.52
N GLN A 338 -11.03 -3.23 -12.22
CA GLN A 338 -11.67 -2.02 -12.69
C GLN A 338 -11.16 -1.62 -14.07
N LEU A 339 -12.07 -1.35 -14.99
CA LEU A 339 -11.79 -0.67 -16.25
C LEU A 339 -12.20 0.80 -16.08
N SER A 340 -11.21 1.68 -15.97
CA SER A 340 -11.41 3.12 -15.78
C SER A 340 -11.66 3.83 -17.12
N ASP A 341 -12.72 3.44 -17.79
CA ASP A 341 -13.16 4.05 -19.05
C ASP A 341 -13.62 5.51 -18.88
N ASP A 342 -14.29 5.82 -17.77
CA ASP A 342 -14.59 7.19 -17.33
C ASP A 342 -13.32 8.06 -17.20
N GLU A 343 -12.23 7.55 -16.61
CA GLU A 343 -10.94 8.24 -16.52
C GLU A 343 -10.43 8.59 -17.91
N LYS A 344 -10.35 7.60 -18.81
CA LYS A 344 -9.75 7.83 -20.12
C LYS A 344 -10.58 8.77 -20.97
N PHE A 345 -11.89 8.78 -20.81
CA PHE A 345 -12.76 9.82 -21.37
C PHE A 345 -12.45 11.20 -20.77
N LEU A 346 -12.41 11.34 -19.44
CA LEU A 346 -12.22 12.62 -18.75
C LEU A 346 -10.83 13.24 -18.96
N PHE A 347 -9.81 12.40 -19.17
CA PHE A 347 -8.41 12.84 -19.32
C PHE A 347 -8.00 13.06 -20.78
N ASN A 348 -8.74 12.55 -21.76
CA ASN A 348 -8.42 12.70 -23.18
C ASN A 348 -9.54 13.43 -23.92
N GLN A 349 -9.37 14.74 -24.14
CA GLN A 349 -10.35 15.60 -24.81
C GLN A 349 -10.71 15.18 -26.26
N ASN A 350 -9.89 14.30 -26.87
CA ASN A 350 -10.05 13.88 -28.25
C ASN A 350 -10.81 12.55 -28.42
N TYR A 351 -11.15 11.86 -27.33
CA TYR A 351 -11.82 10.56 -27.39
C TYR A 351 -13.28 10.67 -26.97
N SER A 352 -14.17 10.06 -27.76
CA SER A 352 -15.57 9.86 -27.40
C SER A 352 -15.74 8.67 -26.45
N LEU A 353 -16.92 8.54 -25.83
CA LEU A 353 -17.24 7.34 -25.04
C LEU A 353 -17.23 6.06 -25.90
N ASP A 354 -17.63 6.15 -27.16
CA ASP A 354 -17.62 5.01 -28.08
C ASP A 354 -16.20 4.55 -28.39
N ASP A 355 -15.26 5.49 -28.61
CA ASP A 355 -13.84 5.19 -28.81
C ASP A 355 -13.26 4.47 -27.59
N ILE A 356 -13.53 5.01 -26.39
CA ILE A 356 -13.04 4.39 -25.14
C ILE A 356 -13.68 3.02 -24.93
N ASN A 357 -14.98 2.85 -25.20
CA ASN A 357 -15.65 1.56 -25.06
C ASN A 357 -15.05 0.51 -26.02
N ALA A 358 -14.69 0.90 -27.24
CA ALA A 358 -13.95 0.03 -28.17
C ALA A 358 -12.59 -0.39 -27.61
N PHE A 359 -11.81 0.55 -27.04
CA PHE A 359 -10.54 0.22 -26.37
C PHE A 359 -10.74 -0.71 -25.17
N THR A 360 -11.77 -0.45 -24.36
CA THR A 360 -12.12 -1.25 -23.19
C THR A 360 -12.41 -2.69 -23.58
N ASN A 361 -13.24 -2.91 -24.60
CA ASN A 361 -13.60 -4.26 -25.05
C ASN A 361 -12.37 -5.06 -25.52
N GLU A 362 -11.44 -4.43 -26.24
CA GLU A 362 -10.21 -5.10 -26.67
C GLU A 362 -9.23 -5.34 -25.51
N ASN A 363 -9.12 -4.42 -24.55
CA ASN A 363 -8.26 -4.57 -23.37
C ASN A 363 -8.80 -5.68 -22.43
N VAL A 364 -10.12 -5.85 -22.33
CA VAL A 364 -10.75 -6.92 -21.55
C VAL A 364 -10.34 -8.29 -22.09
N LYS A 365 -10.30 -8.47 -23.42
CA LYS A 365 -9.81 -9.72 -24.04
C LYS A 365 -8.37 -10.01 -23.66
N ASP A 366 -7.50 -8.99 -23.68
CA ASP A 366 -6.11 -9.13 -23.25
C ASP A 366 -6.00 -9.50 -21.76
N ILE A 367 -6.80 -8.87 -20.90
CA ILE A 367 -6.83 -9.17 -19.46
C ILE A 367 -7.27 -10.63 -19.22
N ILE A 368 -8.33 -11.09 -19.88
CA ILE A 368 -8.83 -12.46 -19.74
C ILE A 368 -7.79 -13.48 -20.26
N ALA A 369 -7.07 -13.15 -21.35
CA ALA A 369 -6.07 -14.00 -21.95
C ALA A 369 -4.85 -14.30 -21.05
N VAL A 370 -4.65 -13.53 -19.97
CA VAL A 370 -3.68 -13.83 -18.90
C VAL A 370 -3.98 -15.17 -18.21
N GLY A 371 -5.24 -15.63 -18.24
CA GLY A 371 -5.65 -16.92 -17.69
C GLY A 371 -6.06 -16.85 -16.22
N PHE A 372 -6.80 -15.80 -15.84
CA PHE A 372 -7.47 -15.70 -14.54
C PHE A 372 -8.51 -16.81 -14.37
N ASN A 373 -8.78 -17.20 -13.11
CA ASN A 373 -9.89 -18.09 -12.82
C ASN A 373 -11.23 -17.34 -13.03
N PRO A 374 -12.06 -17.71 -14.02
CA PRO A 374 -13.31 -17.02 -14.31
C PRO A 374 -14.30 -17.09 -13.14
N GLU A 375 -14.26 -18.15 -12.33
CA GLU A 375 -15.14 -18.34 -11.17
C GLU A 375 -14.88 -17.36 -10.03
N LEU A 376 -13.65 -16.84 -9.93
CA LEU A 376 -13.19 -15.97 -8.85
C LEU A 376 -12.85 -14.56 -9.32
N THR A 377 -13.13 -14.22 -10.59
CA THR A 377 -12.80 -12.91 -11.16
C THR A 377 -14.05 -12.15 -11.53
N PHE A 378 -14.11 -10.89 -11.12
CA PHE A 378 -15.12 -9.93 -11.53
C PHE A 378 -14.45 -8.74 -12.21
N ILE A 379 -14.85 -8.49 -13.45
CA ILE A 379 -14.40 -7.35 -14.25
C ILE A 379 -15.57 -6.37 -14.36
N PHE A 380 -15.32 -5.08 -14.21
CA PHE A 380 -16.36 -4.07 -14.40
C PHE A 380 -15.85 -2.81 -15.07
N LYS A 381 -16.73 -2.15 -15.83
CA LYS A 381 -16.50 -0.82 -16.38
C LYS A 381 -17.07 0.23 -15.42
N ASN A 382 -16.37 1.33 -15.22
CA ASN A 382 -16.89 2.39 -14.36
C ASN A 382 -18.20 2.97 -14.92
N THR A 383 -18.29 3.19 -16.23
CA THR A 383 -19.51 3.71 -16.86
C THR A 383 -20.74 2.83 -16.66
N GLU A 384 -20.57 1.52 -16.50
CA GLU A 384 -21.66 0.55 -16.31
C GLU A 384 -21.91 0.20 -14.82
N TYR A 385 -20.90 0.28 -13.96
CA TYR A 385 -20.96 -0.12 -12.55
C TYR A 385 -20.98 1.05 -11.56
N ALA A 386 -20.96 2.29 -12.03
CA ALA A 386 -20.92 3.49 -11.19
C ALA A 386 -22.02 3.52 -10.12
N SER A 387 -23.22 2.99 -10.40
CA SER A 387 -24.35 2.97 -9.46
C SER A 387 -24.03 2.23 -8.16
N TYR A 388 -23.26 1.14 -8.22
CA TYR A 388 -22.81 0.38 -7.04
C TYR A 388 -21.68 1.10 -6.29
N LEU A 389 -20.81 1.81 -7.03
CA LEU A 389 -19.70 2.57 -6.44
C LEU A 389 -20.18 3.87 -5.77
N TYR A 390 -21.23 4.48 -6.30
CA TYR A 390 -21.61 5.87 -6.03
C TYR A 390 -21.82 6.19 -4.54
N PRO A 391 -22.48 5.35 -3.72
CA PRO A 391 -22.61 5.63 -2.29
C PRO A 391 -21.25 5.75 -1.59
N THR A 392 -20.31 4.86 -1.91
CA THR A 392 -18.94 4.90 -1.37
C THR A 392 -18.18 6.10 -1.90
N VAL A 393 -18.28 6.39 -3.21
CA VAL A 393 -17.69 7.56 -3.86
C VAL A 393 -18.12 8.87 -3.16
N LEU A 394 -19.40 9.04 -2.84
CA LEU A 394 -19.90 10.20 -2.09
C LEU A 394 -19.24 10.35 -0.72
N THR A 395 -19.03 9.24 -0.01
CA THR A 395 -18.35 9.28 1.30
C THR A 395 -16.87 9.64 1.20
N ILE A 396 -16.21 9.24 0.11
CA ILE A 396 -14.81 9.59 -0.19
C ILE A 396 -14.71 11.07 -0.59
N HIS A 397 -15.59 11.54 -1.49
CA HIS A 397 -15.68 12.96 -1.86
C HIS A 397 -15.82 13.85 -0.64
N LYS A 398 -16.76 13.54 0.26
CA LYS A 398 -17.00 14.33 1.48
C LYS A 398 -15.78 14.43 2.40
N LYS A 399 -14.84 13.48 2.31
CA LYS A 399 -13.63 13.39 3.16
C LYS A 399 -12.35 13.84 2.46
N THR A 400 -12.44 14.27 1.20
CA THR A 400 -11.33 14.71 0.35
C THR A 400 -11.56 16.16 -0.06
N THR A 401 -10.73 17.08 0.43
CA THR A 401 -10.87 18.49 0.04
C THR A 401 -10.34 18.73 -1.38
N LEU A 402 -10.79 19.81 -2.02
CA LEU A 402 -10.26 20.23 -3.33
C LEU A 402 -8.74 20.39 -3.28
N ASN A 403 -8.22 21.06 -2.24
CA ASN A 403 -6.78 21.25 -2.04
C ASN A 403 -6.03 19.92 -1.91
N GLN A 404 -6.60 18.92 -1.22
CA GLN A 404 -6.00 17.59 -1.15
C GLN A 404 -5.92 16.93 -2.51
N SER A 405 -7.00 16.96 -3.30
CA SER A 405 -7.02 16.42 -4.66
C SER A 405 -5.98 17.12 -5.54
N MET A 406 -5.96 18.46 -5.55
CA MET A 406 -4.99 19.25 -6.34
C MET A 406 -3.54 19.01 -5.92
N ASN A 407 -3.24 18.93 -4.62
CA ASN A 407 -1.87 18.76 -4.15
C ASN A 407 -1.33 17.34 -4.39
N VAL A 408 -2.16 16.32 -4.12
CA VAL A 408 -1.76 14.92 -4.31
C VAL A 408 -1.62 14.61 -5.80
N PHE A 409 -2.52 15.15 -6.62
CA PHE A 409 -2.61 14.80 -8.04
C PHE A 409 -2.15 15.90 -9.02
N GLY A 410 -1.58 17.00 -8.55
CA GLY A 410 -1.06 18.05 -9.41
C GLY A 410 -2.09 18.71 -10.33
N PHE A 411 -3.39 18.64 -10.01
CA PHE A 411 -4.44 19.29 -10.80
C PHE A 411 -4.41 20.81 -10.65
N ASN A 412 -4.92 21.50 -11.68
CA ASN A 412 -5.05 22.96 -11.68
C ASN A 412 -6.51 23.40 -11.90
N ASN A 413 -6.78 24.69 -11.73
CA ASN A 413 -8.13 25.26 -11.86
C ASN A 413 -8.72 25.21 -13.29
N SER A 414 -7.93 24.85 -14.30
CA SER A 414 -8.38 24.67 -15.68
C SER A 414 -8.75 23.22 -16.00
N ASP A 415 -8.44 22.26 -15.11
CA ASP A 415 -8.87 20.87 -15.26
C ASP A 415 -10.40 20.74 -15.06
N ASN A 416 -11.03 19.86 -15.84
CA ASN A 416 -12.46 19.61 -15.68
C ASN A 416 -12.77 18.95 -14.32
N ILE A 417 -13.96 19.22 -13.79
CA ILE A 417 -14.37 18.72 -12.46
C ILE A 417 -14.38 17.19 -12.35
N GLY A 418 -14.50 16.49 -13.48
CA GLY A 418 -14.43 15.02 -13.53
C GLY A 418 -13.03 14.51 -13.19
N LYS A 419 -11.96 15.16 -13.68
CA LYS A 419 -10.58 14.80 -13.28
C LYS A 419 -10.35 14.95 -11.79
N ILE A 420 -10.86 16.05 -11.21
CA ILE A 420 -10.71 16.37 -9.79
C ILE A 420 -11.42 15.34 -8.91
N SER A 421 -12.56 14.82 -9.37
CA SER A 421 -13.40 13.87 -8.63
C SER A 421 -13.03 12.40 -8.88
N TYR A 422 -12.48 12.08 -10.05
CA TYR A 422 -12.11 10.72 -10.47
C TYR A 422 -11.31 9.91 -9.43
N PRO A 423 -10.34 10.47 -8.67
CA PRO A 423 -9.64 9.71 -7.63
C PRO A 423 -10.57 8.96 -6.68
N SER A 424 -11.78 9.48 -6.41
CA SER A 424 -12.75 8.79 -5.56
C SER A 424 -13.31 7.52 -6.18
N PHE A 425 -13.44 7.47 -7.51
CA PHE A 425 -13.84 6.26 -8.26
C PHE A 425 -12.75 5.19 -8.30
N GLN A 426 -11.47 5.58 -8.34
CA GLN A 426 -10.36 4.62 -8.23
C GLN A 426 -10.16 4.13 -6.77
N ILE A 427 -10.50 4.96 -5.78
CA ILE A 427 -10.43 4.58 -4.37
C ILE A 427 -11.58 3.66 -3.96
N ALA A 428 -12.80 3.88 -4.47
CA ALA A 428 -14.00 3.17 -4.02
C ALA A 428 -13.90 1.61 -4.06
N PRO A 429 -13.35 0.97 -5.10
CA PRO A 429 -13.19 -0.49 -5.16
C PRO A 429 -12.29 -1.08 -4.06
N CYS A 430 -11.52 -0.25 -3.35
CA CYS A 430 -10.78 -0.69 -2.17
C CYS A 430 -11.66 -1.10 -0.99
N PHE A 431 -12.95 -0.76 -1.04
CA PHE A 431 -13.91 -1.05 0.02
C PHE A 431 -14.93 -2.08 -0.46
N SER A 432 -14.97 -3.23 0.21
CA SER A 432 -15.77 -4.39 -0.21
C SER A 432 -17.29 -4.12 -0.29
N GLN A 433 -17.77 -3.07 0.38
CA GLN A 433 -19.18 -2.65 0.31
C GLN A 433 -19.62 -2.21 -1.10
N CYS A 434 -18.69 -1.93 -2.01
CA CYS A 434 -18.95 -1.69 -3.42
C CYS A 434 -19.38 -2.96 -4.18
N PHE A 435 -19.20 -4.14 -3.59
CA PHE A 435 -19.49 -5.43 -4.23
C PHE A 435 -20.46 -6.27 -3.38
N PRO A 436 -21.66 -5.74 -3.06
CA PRO A 436 -22.57 -6.35 -2.10
C PRO A 436 -23.14 -7.70 -2.56
N ASN A 437 -23.04 -8.00 -3.87
CA ASN A 437 -23.56 -9.24 -4.43
C ASN A 437 -22.74 -10.46 -3.99
N PHE A 438 -21.45 -10.29 -3.71
CA PHE A 438 -20.56 -11.41 -3.38
C PHE A 438 -19.54 -11.16 -2.25
N LEU A 439 -19.44 -9.96 -1.68
CA LEU A 439 -18.60 -9.68 -0.51
C LEU A 439 -19.41 -9.16 0.69
N LYS A 440 -18.97 -9.52 1.90
CA LYS A 440 -19.40 -8.83 3.13
C LYS A 440 -18.79 -7.43 3.20
N LYS A 441 -19.37 -6.55 4.02
CA LYS A 441 -18.78 -5.23 4.28
C LYS A 441 -17.48 -5.34 5.06
N ASN A 442 -16.56 -4.40 4.82
CA ASN A 442 -15.30 -4.25 5.52
C ASN A 442 -14.40 -5.49 5.47
N ILE A 443 -14.22 -6.07 4.29
CA ILE A 443 -13.22 -7.12 4.03
C ILE A 443 -11.90 -6.45 3.57
N PRO A 444 -10.73 -6.88 4.08
CA PRO A 444 -9.44 -6.35 3.63
C PRO A 444 -9.23 -6.50 2.11
N CYS A 445 -8.58 -5.50 1.51
CA CYS A 445 -8.29 -5.43 0.10
C CYS A 445 -6.78 -5.39 -0.13
N LEU A 446 -6.25 -6.28 -0.99
CA LEU A 446 -4.89 -6.22 -1.51
C LEU A 446 -4.88 -5.58 -2.89
N VAL A 447 -4.03 -4.57 -3.10
CA VAL A 447 -3.96 -3.79 -4.34
C VAL A 447 -2.56 -3.89 -4.99
N PRO A 448 -2.33 -4.87 -5.86
CA PRO A 448 -1.13 -4.96 -6.68
C PRO A 448 -1.14 -3.91 -7.80
N GLN A 449 -0.08 -3.12 -7.88
CA GLN A 449 0.00 -1.97 -8.76
C GLN A 449 1.44 -1.58 -9.12
N GLY A 450 1.60 -0.74 -10.14
CA GLY A 450 2.85 0.01 -10.34
C GLY A 450 3.01 1.09 -9.27
N ILE A 451 4.24 1.47 -8.93
CA ILE A 451 4.52 2.49 -7.91
C ILE A 451 3.95 3.89 -8.27
N ASP A 452 3.62 4.16 -9.53
CA ASP A 452 2.95 5.38 -9.99
C ASP A 452 1.52 5.55 -9.48
N GLN A 453 0.87 4.45 -9.09
CA GLN A 453 -0.51 4.47 -8.60
C GLN A 453 -0.62 4.72 -7.09
N ASP A 454 0.50 4.67 -6.33
CA ASP A 454 0.51 4.86 -4.87
C ASP A 454 -0.19 6.16 -4.41
N PRO A 455 -0.14 7.31 -5.13
CA PRO A 455 -0.88 8.50 -4.71
C PRO A 455 -2.38 8.28 -4.47
N TYR A 456 -3.04 7.45 -5.29
CA TYR A 456 -4.45 7.10 -5.08
C TYR A 456 -4.66 6.33 -3.78
N PHE A 457 -3.80 5.34 -3.53
CA PHE A 457 -3.99 4.41 -2.42
C PHE A 457 -3.36 4.89 -1.11
N ARG A 458 -2.43 5.84 -1.18
CA ARG A 458 -2.01 6.62 -0.02
C ARG A 458 -3.19 7.44 0.50
N LEU A 459 -3.87 8.17 -0.40
CA LEU A 459 -5.10 8.88 -0.05
C LEU A 459 -6.21 7.92 0.40
N SER A 460 -6.38 6.77 -0.26
CA SER A 460 -7.40 5.79 0.15
C SER A 460 -7.25 5.32 1.59
N ARG A 461 -6.01 5.13 2.08
CA ARG A 461 -5.72 4.70 3.45
C ARG A 461 -6.11 5.75 4.48
N ASP A 462 -5.83 7.02 4.20
CA ASP A 462 -6.25 8.13 5.08
C ASP A 462 -7.78 8.24 5.14
N ILE A 463 -8.45 8.05 3.99
CA ILE A 463 -9.91 8.06 3.90
C ILE A 463 -10.53 6.82 4.58
N ALA A 464 -9.93 5.65 4.46
CA ALA A 464 -10.38 4.40 5.07
C ALA A 464 -10.51 4.54 6.60
N VAL A 465 -9.49 5.14 7.23
CA VAL A 465 -9.47 5.41 8.67
C VAL A 465 -10.63 6.32 9.09
N LYS A 466 -10.87 7.40 8.34
CA LYS A 466 -12.02 8.30 8.57
C LYS A 466 -13.38 7.64 8.34
N LEU A 467 -13.44 6.54 7.59
CA LEU A 467 -14.63 5.74 7.31
C LEU A 467 -14.78 4.53 8.26
N ALA A 468 -13.85 4.34 9.21
CA ALA A 468 -13.76 3.14 10.04
C ALA A 468 -13.72 1.82 9.22
N LEU A 469 -13.11 1.87 8.04
CA LEU A 469 -12.87 0.72 7.16
C LEU A 469 -11.40 0.31 7.21
N TYR A 470 -11.11 -0.94 6.85
CA TYR A 470 -9.71 -1.39 6.74
C TYR A 470 -8.96 -0.58 5.70
N LYS A 471 -7.72 -0.20 6.06
CA LYS A 471 -6.78 0.41 5.13
C LYS A 471 -6.48 -0.58 3.99
N PRO A 472 -6.49 -0.14 2.72
CA PRO A 472 -6.08 -1.00 1.62
C PRO A 472 -4.60 -1.36 1.77
N VAL A 473 -4.31 -2.65 1.61
CA VAL A 473 -2.97 -3.22 1.61
C VAL A 473 -2.43 -3.08 0.20
N VAL A 474 -1.26 -2.49 0.02
CA VAL A 474 -0.69 -2.25 -1.32
C VAL A 474 0.60 -3.03 -1.49
N ILE A 475 0.87 -3.44 -2.72
CA ILE A 475 2.15 -4.06 -3.11
C ILE A 475 2.58 -3.48 -4.46
N HIS A 476 3.79 -2.95 -4.54
CA HIS A 476 4.24 -2.13 -5.67
C HIS A 476 5.27 -2.86 -6.53
N SER A 477 5.05 -2.80 -7.84
CA SER A 477 6.03 -3.18 -8.86
C SER A 477 6.92 -2.00 -9.24
N VAL A 478 8.17 -2.31 -9.58
CA VAL A 478 9.02 -1.44 -10.40
C VAL A 478 8.41 -1.26 -11.80
N PHE A 479 8.83 -0.24 -12.53
CA PHE A 479 8.47 -0.11 -13.94
C PHE A 479 9.27 -1.08 -14.80
N MET A 480 8.59 -1.70 -15.77
CA MET A 480 9.26 -2.43 -16.83
C MET A 480 9.89 -1.43 -17.81
N PRO A 481 11.19 -1.57 -18.14
CA PRO A 481 11.88 -0.59 -18.96
C PRO A 481 11.47 -0.66 -20.43
N GLY A 482 11.59 0.46 -21.15
CA GLY A 482 11.51 0.48 -22.61
C GLY A 482 12.75 -0.17 -23.25
N LEU A 483 12.67 -0.51 -24.53
CA LEU A 483 13.77 -1.21 -25.22
C LEU A 483 15.06 -0.38 -25.28
N GLN A 484 14.96 0.94 -25.29
CA GLN A 484 16.08 1.87 -25.38
C GLN A 484 16.97 1.92 -24.14
N GLY A 485 16.53 1.40 -22.98
CA GLY A 485 17.35 1.39 -21.77
C GLY A 485 16.57 1.38 -20.47
N VAL A 486 17.26 0.98 -19.39
CA VAL A 486 16.70 0.74 -18.05
C VAL A 486 16.14 1.98 -17.36
N ASN A 487 16.56 3.17 -17.81
CA ASN A 487 16.14 4.47 -17.28
C ASN A 487 14.92 5.01 -18.04
N THR A 488 14.11 4.14 -18.62
CA THR A 488 12.87 4.52 -19.32
C THR A 488 11.71 3.66 -18.82
N LYS A 489 10.47 4.12 -18.99
CA LYS A 489 9.26 3.32 -18.76
C LYS A 489 8.69 2.91 -20.11
N MET A 490 8.32 1.64 -20.26
CA MET A 490 7.55 1.21 -21.43
C MET A 490 6.19 1.94 -21.45
N SER A 491 5.94 2.73 -22.50
CA SER A 491 4.73 3.52 -22.66
C SER A 491 4.32 3.57 -24.13
N SER A 492 3.03 3.35 -24.39
CA SER A 492 2.40 3.50 -25.71
C SER A 492 2.03 4.95 -26.06
N THR A 493 2.16 5.90 -25.12
CA THR A 493 1.66 7.28 -25.28
C THR A 493 2.81 8.29 -25.36
N LYS A 494 2.70 9.24 -26.31
CA LYS A 494 3.69 10.30 -26.59
C LYS A 494 4.03 11.15 -25.35
N LYS A 495 5.30 11.48 -25.12
CA LYS A 495 5.68 12.78 -24.53
C LYS A 495 5.74 13.80 -25.68
N LYS A 496 5.09 14.95 -25.54
CA LYS A 496 5.20 16.07 -26.51
C LYS A 496 6.61 16.69 -26.38
N ASP A 497 7.59 16.15 -27.09
CA ASP A 497 8.81 16.90 -27.41
C ASP A 497 8.59 17.67 -28.71
N ASN A 498 8.48 19.00 -28.60
CA ASN A 498 8.17 19.95 -29.68
C ASN A 498 9.31 20.11 -30.73
N LYS A 499 10.14 19.10 -30.98
CA LYS A 499 11.33 19.26 -31.84
C LYS A 499 11.45 18.37 -33.06
N ASN A 500 10.58 17.39 -33.33
CA ASN A 500 10.70 16.60 -34.56
C ASN A 500 9.39 15.98 -35.07
N LYS A 501 9.12 16.14 -36.38
CA LYS A 501 7.86 15.74 -37.05
C LYS A 501 7.77 14.26 -37.47
N ASN A 502 8.84 13.47 -37.34
CA ASN A 502 8.90 12.05 -37.77
C ASN A 502 8.82 11.01 -36.60
N TYR A 503 8.36 11.42 -35.41
CA TYR A 503 8.52 10.65 -34.15
C TYR A 503 7.52 9.50 -33.89
N THR A 504 6.47 9.32 -34.70
CA THR A 504 5.44 8.30 -34.43
C THR A 504 5.92 6.87 -34.67
N GLN A 505 6.90 6.67 -35.54
CA GLN A 505 7.45 5.34 -35.83
C GLN A 505 8.44 4.88 -34.73
N ASP A 506 9.14 5.80 -34.09
CA ASP A 506 10.14 5.51 -33.05
C ASP A 506 9.54 5.03 -31.71
N ILE A 507 8.30 5.45 -31.38
CA ILE A 507 7.61 5.00 -30.15
C ILE A 507 7.17 3.53 -30.26
N ASN A 508 6.64 3.12 -31.42
CA ASN A 508 6.22 1.74 -31.65
C ASN A 508 7.40 0.76 -31.65
N ASN A 509 8.58 1.23 -32.03
CA ASN A 509 9.81 0.43 -32.07
C ASN A 509 10.40 0.17 -30.68
N ASN A 510 10.04 0.98 -29.68
CA ASN A 510 10.55 0.89 -28.31
C ASN A 510 9.67 0.04 -27.36
N VAL A 511 8.55 -0.48 -27.88
CA VAL A 511 7.52 -1.19 -27.12
C VAL A 511 7.20 -2.52 -27.79
N ILE A 512 7.15 -3.59 -27.01
CA ILE A 512 6.64 -4.89 -27.46
C ILE A 512 5.15 -4.98 -27.13
N PHE A 513 4.31 -4.97 -28.18
CA PHE A 513 2.86 -5.08 -28.07
C PHE A 513 2.42 -6.55 -28.05
N LEU A 514 1.24 -6.80 -27.47
CA LEU A 514 0.67 -8.16 -27.44
C LEU A 514 0.14 -8.61 -28.82
N THR A 515 0.03 -7.68 -29.76
CA THR A 515 -0.33 -7.93 -31.16
C THR A 515 0.89 -8.05 -32.08
N ASP A 516 2.11 -7.89 -31.57
CA ASP A 516 3.32 -8.02 -32.41
C ASP A 516 3.45 -9.46 -32.91
N SER A 517 3.87 -9.61 -34.18
CA SER A 517 4.22 -10.93 -34.73
C SER A 517 5.58 -11.41 -34.19
N ALA A 518 5.89 -12.69 -34.34
CA ALA A 518 7.20 -13.23 -34.00
C ALA A 518 8.36 -12.48 -34.69
N GLU A 519 8.14 -12.05 -35.94
CA GLU A 519 9.12 -11.28 -36.71
C GLU A 519 9.25 -9.84 -36.20
N ASP A 520 8.15 -9.20 -35.76
CA ASP A 520 8.19 -7.88 -35.13
C ASP A 520 8.97 -7.92 -33.81
N ILE A 521 8.69 -8.91 -32.95
CA ILE A 521 9.40 -9.11 -31.68
C ILE A 521 10.90 -9.28 -31.95
N LYS A 522 11.26 -10.18 -32.86
CA LYS A 522 12.66 -10.43 -33.25
C LYS A 522 13.34 -9.16 -33.75
N ASN A 523 12.69 -8.42 -34.65
CA ASN A 523 13.24 -7.19 -35.20
C ASN A 523 13.41 -6.10 -34.14
N LYS A 524 12.42 -5.95 -33.25
CA LYS A 524 12.47 -4.94 -32.18
C LYS A 524 13.58 -5.23 -31.17
N ILE A 525 13.71 -6.48 -30.72
CA ILE A 525 14.77 -6.89 -29.80
C ILE A 525 16.15 -6.74 -30.44
N ASN A 526 16.34 -7.19 -31.68
CA ASN A 526 17.64 -7.11 -32.32
C ASN A 526 18.09 -5.67 -32.57
N LYS A 527 17.19 -4.80 -33.05
CA LYS A 527 17.52 -3.43 -33.46
C LYS A 527 17.49 -2.41 -32.33
N TYR A 528 16.53 -2.49 -31.41
CA TYR A 528 16.26 -1.42 -30.44
C TYR A 528 16.57 -1.78 -28.99
N ALA A 529 16.63 -3.07 -28.63
CA ALA A 529 16.99 -3.45 -27.26
C ALA A 529 18.45 -3.09 -26.96
N PHE A 530 18.65 -2.18 -26.00
CA PHE A 530 19.96 -1.74 -25.54
C PHE A 530 20.77 -2.93 -24.99
N SER A 531 22.02 -3.06 -25.43
CA SER A 531 22.93 -4.10 -24.96
C SER A 531 23.90 -3.57 -23.93
N GLY A 532 24.08 -4.31 -22.85
CA GLY A 532 25.10 -4.06 -21.83
C GLY A 532 26.46 -4.71 -22.14
N GLY A 533 26.63 -5.35 -23.31
CA GLY A 533 27.87 -6.01 -23.71
C GLY A 533 28.91 -5.07 -24.35
N GLY A 534 30.15 -5.55 -24.51
CA GLY A 534 31.20 -4.83 -25.23
C GLY A 534 30.84 -4.51 -26.69
N ALA A 535 31.40 -3.42 -27.24
CA ALA A 535 31.09 -2.98 -28.60
C ALA A 535 31.66 -3.92 -29.68
N THR A 536 32.67 -4.71 -29.32
CA THR A 536 33.26 -5.77 -30.16
C THR A 536 33.27 -7.09 -29.40
N ILE A 537 33.34 -8.22 -30.14
CA ILE A 537 33.44 -9.55 -29.54
C ILE A 537 34.68 -9.67 -28.64
N ALA A 538 35.81 -9.08 -29.05
CA ALA A 538 37.03 -9.09 -28.26
C ALA A 538 36.84 -8.37 -26.93
N GLU A 539 36.29 -7.15 -26.96
CA GLU A 539 35.97 -6.40 -25.73
C GLU A 539 34.96 -7.14 -24.85
N HIS A 540 33.95 -7.76 -25.45
CA HIS A 540 32.94 -8.52 -24.71
C HIS A 540 33.54 -9.73 -23.99
N LYS A 541 34.43 -10.49 -24.65
CA LYS A 541 35.12 -11.62 -24.04
C LYS A 541 36.09 -11.21 -22.94
N GLU A 542 36.66 -10.01 -23.03
CA GLU A 542 37.61 -9.49 -22.04
C GLU A 542 36.90 -8.88 -20.82
N LYS A 543 35.88 -8.04 -21.04
CA LYS A 543 35.23 -7.25 -19.99
C LYS A 543 33.89 -7.80 -19.52
N GLY A 544 33.30 -8.74 -20.26
CA GLY A 544 31.97 -9.28 -20.01
C GLY A 544 30.83 -8.30 -20.31
N GLY A 545 29.61 -8.72 -20.01
CA GLY A 545 28.39 -7.93 -20.13
C GLY A 545 27.89 -7.34 -18.81
N ASN A 546 27.39 -6.11 -18.86
CA ASN A 546 26.74 -5.45 -17.72
C ASN A 546 25.25 -5.82 -17.65
N LEU A 547 24.90 -6.66 -16.68
CA LEU A 547 23.54 -7.13 -16.43
C LEU A 547 22.56 -6.03 -16.00
N GLU A 548 23.04 -5.01 -15.28
CA GLU A 548 22.20 -3.92 -14.77
C GLU A 548 21.71 -3.01 -15.90
N LYS A 549 22.46 -2.93 -17.00
CA LYS A 549 22.12 -2.09 -18.17
C LYS A 549 21.52 -2.87 -19.32
N ASP A 550 21.75 -4.18 -19.42
CA ASP A 550 21.30 -4.99 -20.55
C ASP A 550 19.77 -5.24 -20.52
N ILE A 551 19.05 -4.71 -21.51
CA ILE A 551 17.59 -4.83 -21.58
C ILE A 551 17.15 -6.28 -21.79
N SER A 552 17.96 -7.09 -22.48
CA SER A 552 17.58 -8.47 -22.76
C SER A 552 17.57 -9.29 -21.47
N TYR A 553 18.63 -9.15 -20.68
CA TYR A 553 18.70 -9.73 -19.34
C TYR A 553 17.59 -9.20 -18.43
N GLN A 554 17.35 -7.88 -18.43
CA GLN A 554 16.29 -7.29 -17.61
C GLN A 554 14.92 -7.88 -17.94
N TYR A 555 14.56 -8.06 -19.22
CA TYR A 555 13.28 -8.66 -19.61
C TYR A 555 13.21 -10.15 -19.22
N LEU A 556 14.31 -10.90 -19.33
CA LEU A 556 14.37 -12.28 -18.86
C LEU A 556 14.09 -12.40 -17.35
N ARG A 557 14.49 -11.42 -16.53
CA ARG A 557 14.12 -11.39 -15.10
C ARG A 557 12.59 -11.37 -14.88
N TYR A 558 11.81 -10.81 -15.82
CA TYR A 558 10.35 -10.81 -15.75
C TYR A 558 9.75 -12.11 -16.32
N PHE A 559 10.21 -12.58 -17.48
CA PHE A 559 9.48 -13.62 -18.22
C PHE A 559 10.06 -15.02 -18.14
N LEU A 560 11.32 -15.18 -17.71
CA LEU A 560 11.93 -16.50 -17.55
C LEU A 560 11.70 -17.02 -16.12
N GLU A 561 10.78 -17.94 -15.91
CA GLU A 561 10.40 -18.40 -14.56
C GLU A 561 11.48 -19.20 -13.82
N ASP A 562 12.34 -19.89 -14.58
CA ASP A 562 13.43 -20.72 -14.05
C ASP A 562 14.59 -19.86 -13.51
N ASP A 563 14.80 -19.93 -12.19
CA ASP A 563 15.87 -19.18 -11.51
C ASP A 563 17.26 -19.71 -11.84
N GLU A 564 17.43 -21.03 -11.98
CA GLU A 564 18.72 -21.65 -12.26
C GLU A 564 19.20 -21.25 -13.65
N LYS A 565 18.30 -21.34 -14.63
CA LYS A 565 18.59 -20.91 -16.01
C LYS A 565 18.86 -19.41 -16.09
N LEU A 566 18.12 -18.57 -15.37
CA LEU A 566 18.37 -17.12 -15.34
C LEU A 566 19.75 -16.81 -14.74
N ASN A 567 20.12 -17.47 -13.65
CA ASN A 567 21.43 -17.30 -13.00
C ASN A 567 22.57 -17.77 -13.91
N GLU A 568 22.41 -18.89 -14.61
CA GLU A 568 23.38 -19.39 -15.58
C GLU A 568 23.61 -18.38 -16.72
N ILE A 569 22.52 -17.84 -17.30
CA ILE A 569 22.59 -16.79 -18.33
C ILE A 569 23.34 -15.57 -17.79
N GLY A 570 23.00 -15.12 -16.58
CA GLY A 570 23.62 -13.97 -15.93
C GLY A 570 25.13 -14.17 -15.74
N GLU A 571 25.55 -15.31 -15.22
CA GLU A 571 26.97 -15.63 -15.00
C GLU A 571 27.75 -15.74 -16.31
N LYS A 572 27.22 -16.44 -17.32
CA LYS A 572 27.88 -16.57 -18.63
C LYS A 572 28.02 -15.22 -19.33
N TYR A 573 26.99 -14.38 -19.29
CA TYR A 573 27.03 -13.06 -19.91
C TYR A 573 28.01 -12.13 -19.18
N LYS A 574 28.02 -12.16 -17.84
CA LYS A 574 28.95 -11.36 -17.02
C LYS A 574 30.42 -11.76 -17.23
N LYS A 575 30.70 -13.02 -17.55
CA LYS A 575 32.06 -13.51 -17.86
C LYS A 575 32.46 -13.34 -19.33
N GLY A 576 31.55 -12.88 -20.20
CA GLY A 576 31.80 -12.75 -21.63
C GLY A 576 31.78 -14.08 -22.40
N GLU A 577 31.32 -15.16 -21.76
CA GLU A 577 31.16 -16.50 -22.36
C GLU A 577 29.94 -16.56 -23.29
N MET A 578 28.89 -15.80 -22.98
CA MET A 578 27.69 -15.65 -23.79
C MET A 578 27.67 -14.28 -24.46
N LEU A 579 27.48 -14.23 -25.78
CA LEU A 579 27.46 -12.98 -26.54
C LEU A 579 26.09 -12.27 -26.47
N SER A 580 26.08 -10.96 -26.73
CA SER A 580 24.85 -10.15 -26.78
C SER A 580 23.79 -10.66 -27.76
N GLY A 581 24.21 -11.28 -28.87
CA GLY A 581 23.28 -11.90 -29.83
C GLY A 581 22.60 -13.15 -29.28
N GLU A 582 23.30 -13.92 -28.45
CA GLU A 582 22.78 -15.17 -27.87
C GLU A 582 21.75 -14.89 -26.78
N ILE A 583 22.03 -13.94 -25.87
CA ILE A 583 21.05 -13.53 -24.85
C ILE A 583 19.80 -12.91 -25.49
N LYS A 584 19.95 -12.12 -26.56
CA LYS A 584 18.82 -11.60 -27.34
C LYS A 584 18.00 -12.72 -27.96
N LYS A 585 18.65 -13.76 -28.49
CA LYS A 585 17.95 -14.93 -29.07
C LYS A 585 17.12 -15.66 -28.00
N ILE A 586 17.66 -15.88 -26.81
CA ILE A 586 16.91 -16.49 -25.68
C ILE A 586 15.69 -15.64 -25.32
N LEU A 587 15.85 -14.32 -25.25
CA LEU A 587 14.73 -13.42 -24.99
C LEU A 587 13.67 -13.48 -26.09
N ILE A 588 14.08 -13.45 -27.36
CA ILE A 588 13.16 -13.52 -28.50
C ILE A 588 12.32 -14.79 -28.41
N ASP A 589 12.95 -15.94 -28.18
CA ASP A 589 12.24 -17.22 -28.07
C ASP A 589 11.27 -17.21 -26.88
N THR A 590 11.69 -16.66 -25.73
CA THR A 590 10.84 -16.52 -24.54
C THR A 590 9.62 -15.62 -24.79
N LEU A 591 9.82 -14.46 -25.43
CA LEU A 591 8.73 -13.52 -25.71
C LEU A 591 7.82 -14.00 -26.84
N THR A 592 8.36 -14.64 -27.87
CA THR A 592 7.55 -15.20 -28.96
C THR A 592 6.61 -16.28 -28.42
N ASP A 593 7.10 -17.21 -27.60
CA ASP A 593 6.24 -18.22 -26.96
C ASP A 593 5.15 -17.59 -26.07
N LEU A 594 5.52 -16.61 -25.25
CA LEU A 594 4.57 -15.89 -24.39
C LEU A 594 3.48 -15.18 -25.19
N VAL A 595 3.86 -14.40 -26.20
CA VAL A 595 2.92 -13.61 -27.01
C VAL A 595 2.04 -14.51 -27.87
N GLN A 596 2.58 -15.59 -28.44
CA GLN A 596 1.80 -16.56 -29.20
C GLN A 596 0.74 -17.23 -28.32
N LYS A 597 1.11 -17.74 -27.14
CA LYS A 597 0.15 -18.31 -26.18
C LYS A 597 -0.92 -17.33 -25.76
N HIS A 598 -0.55 -16.07 -25.53
CA HIS A 598 -1.50 -14.99 -25.23
C HIS A 598 -2.47 -14.77 -26.39
N GLN A 599 -1.98 -14.67 -27.63
CA GLN A 599 -2.80 -14.49 -28.84
C GLN A 599 -3.73 -15.67 -29.08
N GLU A 600 -3.26 -16.90 -28.93
CA GLU A 600 -4.07 -18.11 -29.02
C GLU A 600 -5.21 -18.09 -28.01
N LYS A 601 -4.90 -17.80 -26.73
CA LYS A 601 -5.92 -17.72 -25.68
C LYS A 601 -6.92 -16.61 -25.97
N ARG A 602 -6.44 -15.42 -26.36
CA ARG A 602 -7.27 -14.26 -26.71
C ARG A 602 -8.22 -14.55 -27.87
N ASN A 603 -7.74 -15.22 -28.92
CA ASN A 603 -8.52 -15.56 -30.10
C ASN A 603 -9.54 -16.69 -29.84
N SER A 604 -9.32 -17.50 -28.80
CA SER A 604 -10.26 -18.54 -28.38
C SER A 604 -11.44 -18.04 -27.54
N LEU A 605 -11.42 -16.78 -27.10
CA LEU A 605 -12.47 -16.23 -26.24
C LEU A 605 -13.76 -16.01 -27.02
N THR A 606 -14.86 -16.54 -26.50
CA THR A 606 -16.20 -16.26 -26.99
C THR A 606 -16.81 -15.05 -26.27
N ASP A 607 -17.87 -14.48 -26.83
CA ASP A 607 -18.61 -13.40 -26.16
C ASP A 607 -19.21 -13.88 -24.83
N GLU A 608 -19.63 -15.15 -24.74
CA GLU A 608 -20.13 -15.76 -23.50
C GLU A 608 -19.03 -15.83 -22.43
N ASP A 609 -17.81 -16.22 -22.80
CA ASP A 609 -16.66 -16.21 -21.89
C ASP A 609 -16.42 -14.80 -21.34
N ILE A 610 -16.41 -13.80 -22.22
CA ILE A 610 -16.18 -12.40 -21.84
C ILE A 610 -17.28 -11.91 -20.91
N LEU A 611 -18.56 -12.10 -21.28
CA LEU A 611 -19.72 -11.69 -20.47
C LEU A 611 -19.72 -12.37 -19.11
N TYR A 612 -19.23 -13.63 -19.02
CA TYR A 612 -19.11 -14.32 -17.75
C TYR A 612 -18.19 -13.57 -16.78
N PHE A 613 -17.10 -12.92 -17.23
CA PHE A 613 -16.25 -12.11 -16.36
C PHE A 613 -16.95 -10.87 -15.76
N PHE A 614 -18.00 -10.35 -16.41
CA PHE A 614 -18.83 -9.24 -15.91
C PHE A 614 -20.00 -9.69 -15.03
N ASN A 615 -20.18 -10.99 -14.80
CA ASN A 615 -21.23 -11.50 -13.94
C ASN A 615 -20.79 -11.47 -12.46
N ASP A 616 -21.42 -10.60 -11.65
CA ASP A 616 -21.15 -10.51 -10.21
C ASP A 616 -21.98 -11.49 -9.36
N ASN A 617 -22.79 -12.34 -10.00
CA ASN A 617 -23.71 -13.27 -9.34
C ASN A 617 -23.23 -14.73 -9.31
N LYS A 618 -21.95 -14.99 -9.64
CA LYS A 618 -21.33 -16.31 -9.66
C LYS A 618 -21.40 -17.02 -8.31
N SER A 619 -21.67 -18.32 -8.34
CA SER A 619 -21.77 -19.15 -7.12
C SER A 619 -20.46 -19.20 -6.35
N ALA A 620 -19.32 -19.29 -7.04
CA ALA A 620 -17.99 -19.31 -6.41
C ALA A 620 -17.65 -17.99 -5.70
N LEU A 621 -17.93 -16.83 -6.32
CA LEU A 621 -17.78 -15.52 -5.68
C LEU A 621 -18.70 -15.39 -4.45
N LYS A 622 -19.94 -15.87 -4.52
CA LYS A 622 -20.90 -15.76 -3.41
C LYS A 622 -20.49 -16.53 -2.16
N LYS A 623 -19.65 -17.57 -2.27
CA LYS A 623 -19.14 -18.31 -1.10
C LYS A 623 -18.44 -17.39 -0.08
N PHE A 624 -17.77 -16.34 -0.56
CA PHE A 624 -17.10 -15.37 0.30
C PHE A 624 -18.10 -14.49 1.05
N LYS A 625 -19.30 -14.26 0.51
CA LYS A 625 -20.36 -13.54 1.21
C LYS A 625 -20.90 -14.31 2.41
N ASP A 626 -20.76 -15.63 2.44
CA ASP A 626 -21.25 -16.48 3.52
C ASP A 626 -20.19 -16.74 4.60
N MET A 627 -18.90 -16.78 4.22
CA MET A 627 -17.72 -16.80 5.12
C MET A 627 -17.65 -15.52 5.97
#